data_AF-A0A2D7K4L2-F1
#
_entry.id   AF-A0A2D7K4L2-F1
#
_cell.length_a   1.000
_cell.length_b   1.000
_cell.length_c   1.000
_cell.angle_alpha   90.00
_cell.angle_beta   90.00
_cell.angle_gamma   90.00
#
_symmetry.space_group_name_H-M   'P 1'
#
loop_
_entity.id
_entity.type
_entity.pdbx_description
1 polymer ?
#
loop_
_entity_poly.entity_id
_entity_poly.type
_entity_poly.pdbx_seq_one_letter_code
_entity_poly.pdbx_strand_id
1 'polypeptide(L)'
;MIESIVPIELKNLKKYFEDKTETYLLDYKNSTLKGAQFLTYLSNLDIPCDIKNMDDELVSEYLNSQMLVNIPTLEKEVIAILFQHKGLSQTDKYSSIIEKNKDILDKWASKLESLPLYNMSIVGEGAFKDFLETYPKDETEDVRGINFVSMLKHKDFYFYYNRPNESIVKNYVKYFQEYMFKGKSLYDFWANTNNSMFLMTWAVAEGKFNTKEYNTAKQKDLGK
;
A
#
# COMPACT_ATOMS: atom_id res chain seq x y z
N MET A 1 -4.24 24.41 2.63
CA MET A 1 -4.84 23.55 1.59
C MET A 1 -5.39 24.43 0.48
N ILE A 2 -4.81 24.31 -0.71
CA ILE A 2 -5.10 25.13 -1.89
C ILE A 2 -5.94 24.30 -2.87
N GLU A 3 -7.11 24.80 -3.24
CA GLU A 3 -7.90 24.18 -4.32
C GLU A 3 -7.27 24.48 -5.69
N SER A 4 -7.16 23.46 -6.54
CA SER A 4 -6.61 23.61 -7.89
C SER A 4 -7.15 22.55 -8.84
N ILE A 5 -6.79 22.68 -10.11
CA ILE A 5 -6.87 21.65 -11.14
C ILE A 5 -5.47 21.24 -11.57
N VAL A 6 -5.35 20.19 -12.39
CA VAL A 6 -4.11 19.74 -13.03
C VAL A 6 -4.14 20.07 -14.52
N PRO A 7 -3.09 20.70 -15.09
CA PRO A 7 -1.86 21.16 -14.43
C PRO A 7 -2.10 22.29 -13.42
N ILE A 8 -1.35 22.26 -12.31
CA ILE A 8 -1.42 23.31 -11.28
C ILE A 8 -0.75 24.56 -11.83
N GLU A 9 -1.41 25.71 -11.72
CA GLU A 9 -0.84 26.98 -12.14
C GLU A 9 0.49 27.26 -11.41
N LEU A 10 1.48 27.79 -12.13
CA LEU A 10 2.82 28.05 -11.59
C LEU A 10 2.79 28.94 -10.33
N LYS A 11 1.88 29.92 -10.29
CA LYS A 11 1.71 30.80 -9.11
C LYS A 11 1.31 30.00 -7.87
N ASN A 12 0.45 28.99 -8.02
CA ASN A 12 0.05 28.12 -6.93
C ASN A 12 1.19 27.16 -6.55
N LEU A 13 1.87 26.55 -7.53
CA LEU A 13 3.03 25.69 -7.27
C LEU A 13 4.12 26.38 -6.45
N LYS A 14 4.42 27.66 -6.74
CA LYS A 14 5.43 28.45 -6.00
C LYS A 14 5.14 28.50 -4.50
N LYS A 15 3.88 28.52 -4.09
CA LYS A 15 3.50 28.54 -2.67
C LYS A 15 4.04 27.34 -1.90
N TYR A 16 4.11 26.16 -2.52
CA TYR A 16 4.72 24.98 -1.88
C TYR A 16 6.25 25.05 -1.78
N PHE A 17 6.89 25.77 -2.71
CA PHE A 17 8.35 25.99 -2.63
C PHE A 17 8.70 27.05 -1.58
N GLU A 18 7.76 27.95 -1.28
CA GLU A 18 7.86 28.94 -0.20
C GLU A 18 7.48 28.34 1.16
N ASP A 19 6.43 27.51 1.22
CA ASP A 19 5.95 26.82 2.42
C ASP A 19 5.72 25.32 2.14
N LYS A 20 6.59 24.48 2.71
CA LYS A 20 6.55 23.03 2.55
C LYS A 20 5.40 22.33 3.28
N THR A 21 4.63 23.05 4.08
CA THR A 21 3.45 22.53 4.77
C THR A 21 2.18 22.64 3.93
N GLU A 22 2.23 23.38 2.82
CA GLU A 22 1.07 23.53 1.94
C GLU A 22 0.70 22.23 1.23
N THR A 23 -0.62 21.99 1.16
CA THR A 23 -1.23 20.83 0.53
C THR A 23 -2.24 21.26 -0.52
N TYR A 24 -2.47 20.42 -1.53
CA TYR A 24 -3.39 20.74 -2.63
C TYR A 24 -4.60 19.82 -2.63
N LEU A 25 -5.78 20.37 -2.89
CA LEU A 25 -6.99 19.61 -3.18
C LEU A 25 -7.34 19.78 -4.65
N LEU A 26 -7.14 18.71 -5.43
CA LEU A 26 -7.23 18.74 -6.88
C LEU A 26 -8.61 18.28 -7.35
N ASP A 27 -9.29 19.12 -8.14
CA ASP A 27 -10.54 18.74 -8.78
C ASP A 27 -10.25 17.92 -10.03
N TYR A 28 -10.34 16.59 -9.91
CA TYR A 28 -10.03 15.70 -11.03
C TYR A 28 -10.98 15.94 -12.19
N LYS A 29 -12.29 16.06 -11.96
CA LYS A 29 -13.31 16.28 -13.00
C LYS A 29 -13.01 17.50 -13.86
N ASN A 30 -12.57 18.61 -13.25
CA ASN A 30 -12.26 19.85 -13.96
C ASN A 30 -10.80 19.98 -14.41
N SER A 31 -9.95 18.98 -14.12
CA SER A 31 -8.57 18.96 -14.59
C SER A 31 -8.46 18.70 -16.08
N THR A 32 -7.49 19.37 -16.71
CA THR A 32 -7.17 19.20 -18.13
C THR A 32 -6.46 17.87 -18.39
N LEU A 33 -5.53 17.47 -17.50
CA LEU A 33 -4.93 16.14 -17.58
C LEU A 33 -5.83 15.10 -16.89
N LYS A 34 -5.91 13.91 -17.48
CA LYS A 34 -6.72 12.77 -17.01
C LYS A 34 -5.91 11.49 -16.93
N GLY A 35 -6.45 10.48 -16.24
CA GLY A 35 -5.92 9.12 -16.19
C GLY A 35 -4.42 9.05 -15.91
N ALA A 36 -3.69 8.27 -16.73
CA ALA A 36 -2.24 8.10 -16.60
C ALA A 36 -1.45 9.42 -16.65
N GLN A 37 -1.85 10.39 -17.46
CA GLN A 37 -1.16 11.69 -17.56
C GLN A 37 -1.30 12.50 -16.27
N PHE A 38 -2.47 12.44 -15.63
CA PHE A 38 -2.71 13.07 -14.34
C PHE A 38 -1.79 12.47 -13.27
N LEU A 39 -1.73 11.14 -13.17
CA LEU A 39 -0.88 10.44 -12.20
C LEU A 39 0.61 10.70 -12.45
N THR A 40 1.04 10.67 -13.71
CA THR A 40 2.43 10.95 -14.10
C THR A 40 2.85 12.36 -13.69
N TYR A 41 1.98 13.34 -13.94
CA TYR A 41 2.22 14.72 -13.55
C TYR A 41 2.41 14.86 -12.03
N LEU A 42 1.51 14.27 -11.24
CA LEU A 42 1.61 14.32 -9.77
C LEU A 42 2.82 13.57 -9.23
N SER A 43 3.15 12.40 -9.80
CA SER A 43 4.35 11.64 -9.43
C SER A 43 5.63 12.45 -9.61
N ASN A 44 5.70 13.24 -10.69
CA ASN A 44 6.86 14.06 -11.03
C ASN A 44 6.95 15.32 -10.16
N LEU A 45 5.81 15.92 -9.83
CA LEU A 45 5.78 17.07 -8.92
C LEU A 45 6.18 16.69 -7.50
N ASP A 46 5.78 15.51 -7.04
CA ASP A 46 6.08 14.97 -5.71
C ASP A 46 5.70 15.94 -4.57
N ILE A 47 4.52 16.55 -4.70
CA ILE A 47 3.96 17.48 -3.71
C ILE A 47 2.81 16.82 -2.95
N PRO A 48 2.58 17.20 -1.67
CA PRO A 48 1.42 16.74 -0.91
C PRO A 48 0.10 17.18 -1.57
N CYS A 49 -0.69 16.22 -2.03
CA CYS A 49 -1.99 16.49 -2.62
C CYS A 49 -3.02 15.43 -2.26
N ASP A 50 -4.28 15.81 -2.39
CA ASP A 50 -5.43 14.92 -2.39
C ASP A 50 -6.38 15.30 -3.53
N ILE A 51 -7.38 14.48 -3.79
CA ILE A 51 -8.28 14.65 -4.94
C ILE A 51 -9.76 14.69 -4.54
N LYS A 52 -10.55 15.42 -5.31
CA LYS A 52 -12.02 15.38 -5.31
C LYS A 52 -12.54 15.07 -6.71
N ASN A 53 -13.79 14.59 -6.79
CA ASN A 53 -14.48 14.28 -8.05
C ASN A 53 -13.72 13.29 -8.95
N MET A 54 -13.11 12.25 -8.35
CA MET A 54 -12.47 11.15 -9.09
C MET A 54 -13.51 10.23 -9.73
N ASP A 55 -13.09 9.47 -10.74
CA ASP A 55 -13.89 8.45 -11.40
C ASP A 55 -13.17 7.08 -11.42
N ASP A 56 -13.89 6.05 -11.87
CA ASP A 56 -13.41 4.67 -11.95
C ASP A 56 -12.24 4.51 -12.95
N GLU A 57 -12.12 5.42 -13.92
CA GLU A 57 -10.98 5.45 -14.84
C GLU A 57 -9.70 5.78 -14.08
N LEU A 58 -9.70 6.85 -13.27
CA LEU A 58 -8.53 7.21 -12.46
C LEU A 58 -8.13 6.09 -11.50
N VAL A 59 -9.11 5.41 -10.89
CA VAL A 59 -8.86 4.25 -10.02
C VAL A 59 -8.17 3.13 -10.80
N SER A 60 -8.67 2.80 -12.00
CA SER A 60 -8.09 1.77 -12.85
C SER A 60 -6.65 2.11 -13.27
N GLU A 61 -6.40 3.38 -13.61
CA GLU A 61 -5.07 3.88 -13.95
C GLU A 61 -4.11 3.82 -12.74
N TYR A 62 -4.60 4.14 -11.54
CA TYR A 62 -3.79 4.08 -10.32
C TYR A 62 -3.36 2.65 -9.96
N LEU A 63 -4.27 1.69 -10.11
CA LEU A 63 -3.99 0.26 -9.90
C LEU A 63 -2.92 -0.27 -10.86
N ASN A 64 -2.88 0.24 -12.10
CA ASN A 64 -1.93 -0.20 -13.12
C ASN A 64 -0.67 0.68 -13.23
N SER A 65 -0.62 1.82 -12.53
CA SER A 65 0.47 2.77 -12.62
C SER A 65 1.81 2.14 -12.23
N GLN A 66 2.85 2.46 -13.01
CA GLN A 66 4.25 2.21 -12.67
C GLN A 66 4.86 3.36 -11.86
N MET A 67 4.16 4.50 -11.81
CA MET A 67 4.55 5.67 -11.06
C MET A 67 3.96 5.57 -9.64
N LEU A 68 4.84 5.69 -8.64
CA LEU A 68 4.44 5.71 -7.23
C LEU A 68 3.90 7.11 -6.89
N VAL A 69 2.61 7.19 -6.56
CA VAL A 69 1.92 8.45 -6.24
C VAL A 69 1.12 8.28 -4.96
N ASN A 70 1.24 9.28 -4.09
CA ASN A 70 0.52 9.32 -2.81
C ASN A 70 -0.70 10.24 -2.93
N ILE A 71 -1.90 9.67 -2.85
CA ILE A 71 -3.17 10.40 -2.95
C ILE A 71 -4.16 9.80 -1.91
N PRO A 72 -4.30 10.41 -0.73
CA PRO A 72 -5.00 9.78 0.40
C PRO A 72 -6.43 9.32 0.12
N THR A 73 -7.24 10.11 -0.59
CA THR A 73 -8.63 9.75 -0.91
C THR A 73 -8.68 8.56 -1.88
N LEU A 74 -7.79 8.54 -2.88
CA LEU A 74 -7.71 7.44 -3.84
C LEU A 74 -7.23 6.14 -3.19
N GLU A 75 -6.25 6.24 -2.28
CA GLU A 75 -5.73 5.11 -1.52
C GLU A 75 -6.83 4.46 -0.67
N LYS A 76 -7.66 5.26 0.01
CA LYS A 76 -8.80 4.76 0.78
C LYS A 76 -9.84 4.06 -0.09
N GLU A 77 -10.12 4.59 -1.28
CA GLU A 77 -11.02 3.92 -2.23
C GLU A 77 -10.46 2.57 -2.67
N VAL A 78 -9.16 2.50 -2.94
CA VAL A 78 -8.47 1.25 -3.32
C VAL A 78 -8.45 0.25 -2.17
N ILE A 79 -8.28 0.68 -0.91
CA ILE A 79 -8.42 -0.20 0.26
C ILE A 79 -9.81 -0.84 0.29
N ALA A 80 -10.87 -0.05 0.06
CA ALA A 80 -12.24 -0.57 0.02
C ALA A 80 -12.46 -1.58 -1.11
N ILE A 81 -11.86 -1.32 -2.29
CA ILE A 81 -11.86 -2.25 -3.43
C ILE A 81 -11.13 -3.56 -3.07
N LEU A 82 -9.95 -3.48 -2.46
CA LEU A 82 -9.18 -4.64 -2.02
C LEU A 82 -9.95 -5.47 -0.98
N PHE A 83 -10.66 -4.82 -0.07
CA PHE A 83 -11.51 -5.51 0.91
C PHE A 83 -12.68 -6.23 0.26
N GLN A 84 -13.38 -5.62 -0.69
CA GLN A 84 -14.44 -6.31 -1.44
C GLN A 84 -13.85 -7.46 -2.27
N HIS A 85 -12.75 -7.23 -2.99
CA HIS A 85 -12.07 -8.25 -3.80
C HIS A 85 -11.66 -9.47 -2.97
N LYS A 86 -11.20 -9.26 -1.73
CA LYS A 86 -10.84 -10.33 -0.78
C LYS A 86 -12.05 -10.99 -0.10
N GLY A 87 -13.25 -10.42 -0.26
CA GLY A 87 -14.46 -10.86 0.43
C GLY A 87 -14.45 -10.54 1.93
N LEU A 88 -13.81 -9.43 2.31
CA LEU A 88 -13.88 -8.83 3.66
C LEU A 88 -15.01 -7.80 3.79
N SER A 89 -15.56 -7.35 2.66
CA SER A 89 -16.72 -6.48 2.59
C SER A 89 -17.83 -7.17 1.79
N GLN A 90 -19.08 -7.02 2.24
CA GLN A 90 -20.27 -7.60 1.59
C GLN A 90 -20.95 -6.62 0.62
N THR A 91 -20.31 -5.50 0.28
CA THR A 91 -20.84 -4.54 -0.70
C THR A 91 -20.61 -5.01 -2.13
N ASP A 92 -21.49 -4.61 -3.05
CA ASP A 92 -21.33 -4.80 -4.50
C ASP A 92 -20.86 -3.52 -5.22
N LYS A 93 -20.58 -2.45 -4.46
CA LYS A 93 -20.22 -1.13 -5.01
C LYS A 93 -19.10 -1.19 -6.05
N TYR A 94 -18.10 -2.05 -5.82
CA TYR A 94 -16.89 -2.11 -6.65
C TYR A 94 -16.87 -3.27 -7.64
N SER A 95 -17.98 -4.00 -7.84
CA SER A 95 -17.97 -5.23 -8.64
C SER A 95 -17.49 -5.00 -10.08
N SER A 96 -17.92 -3.91 -10.73
CA SER A 96 -17.48 -3.54 -12.08
C SER A 96 -15.99 -3.19 -12.15
N ILE A 97 -15.48 -2.41 -11.18
CA ILE A 97 -14.05 -2.06 -11.11
C ILE A 97 -13.21 -3.31 -10.87
N ILE A 98 -13.65 -4.20 -9.97
CA ILE A 98 -12.96 -5.43 -9.64
C ILE A 98 -12.89 -6.35 -10.85
N GLU A 99 -14.01 -6.53 -11.57
CA GLU A 99 -14.05 -7.34 -12.78
C GLU A 99 -13.10 -6.79 -13.85
N LYS A 100 -13.16 -5.48 -14.12
CA LYS A 100 -12.29 -4.81 -15.09
C LYS A 100 -10.80 -4.90 -14.74
N ASN A 101 -10.46 -4.86 -13.45
CA ASN A 101 -9.07 -4.80 -12.97
C ASN A 101 -8.62 -6.09 -12.28
N LYS A 102 -9.29 -7.22 -12.55
CA LYS A 102 -9.05 -8.47 -11.81
C LYS A 102 -7.59 -8.92 -11.83
N ASP A 103 -6.94 -8.92 -12.99
CA ASP A 103 -5.53 -9.35 -13.14
C ASP A 103 -4.58 -8.55 -12.24
N ILE A 104 -4.73 -7.22 -12.19
CA ILE A 104 -3.85 -6.39 -11.38
C ILE A 104 -4.19 -6.49 -9.89
N LEU A 105 -5.47 -6.64 -9.54
CA LEU A 105 -5.90 -6.87 -8.15
C LEU A 105 -5.42 -8.21 -7.61
N ASP A 106 -5.45 -9.29 -8.41
CA ASP A 106 -4.91 -10.60 -8.03
C ASP A 106 -3.38 -10.50 -7.78
N LYS A 107 -2.66 -9.73 -8.61
CA LYS A 107 -1.21 -9.47 -8.42
C LYS A 107 -0.95 -8.67 -7.15
N TRP A 108 -1.74 -7.64 -6.87
CA TRP A 108 -1.64 -6.88 -5.62
C TRP A 108 -1.93 -7.77 -4.44
N ALA A 109 -2.97 -8.61 -4.49
CA ALA A 109 -3.33 -9.53 -3.44
C ALA A 109 -2.16 -10.49 -3.12
N SER A 110 -1.54 -11.10 -4.14
CA SER A 110 -0.38 -11.97 -3.93
C SER A 110 0.80 -11.23 -3.27
N LYS A 111 1.11 -10.00 -3.70
CA LYS A 111 2.16 -9.18 -3.06
C LYS A 111 1.82 -8.82 -1.61
N LEU A 112 0.58 -8.40 -1.35
CA LEU A 112 0.09 -8.01 -0.02
C LEU A 112 0.04 -9.19 0.96
N GLU A 113 -0.43 -10.36 0.51
CA GLU A 113 -0.39 -11.62 1.28
C GLU A 113 1.03 -12.08 1.58
N SER A 114 2.00 -11.67 0.77
CA SER A 114 3.41 -12.03 0.95
C SER A 114 4.15 -11.12 1.93
N LEU A 115 3.54 -10.02 2.41
CA LEU A 115 4.21 -9.10 3.33
C LEU A 115 4.47 -9.67 4.74
N PRO A 116 3.63 -10.55 5.32
CA PRO A 116 4.00 -11.29 6.53
C PRO A 116 5.24 -12.17 6.33
N LEU A 117 5.40 -12.77 5.15
CA LEU A 117 6.62 -13.51 4.79
C LEU A 117 7.83 -12.57 4.68
N TYR A 118 7.66 -11.41 4.04
CA TYR A 118 8.67 -10.35 4.03
C TYR A 118 9.08 -9.93 5.45
N ASN A 119 8.12 -9.77 6.36
CA ASN A 119 8.37 -9.38 7.74
C ASN A 119 9.28 -10.38 8.48
N MET A 120 9.15 -11.68 8.19
CA MET A 120 10.07 -12.70 8.70
C MET A 120 11.47 -12.58 8.08
N SER A 121 11.56 -12.20 6.81
CA SER A 121 12.84 -12.01 6.12
C SER A 121 13.70 -10.88 6.70
N ILE A 122 13.07 -9.86 7.30
CA ILE A 122 13.77 -8.75 7.96
C ILE A 122 14.54 -9.24 9.20
N VAL A 123 14.03 -10.22 9.95
CA VAL A 123 14.68 -10.75 11.16
C VAL A 123 15.93 -11.56 10.81
N GLY A 124 15.93 -12.21 9.64
CA GLY A 124 17.15 -12.56 8.90
C GLY A 124 18.03 -13.68 9.44
N GLU A 125 17.75 -14.31 10.58
CA GLU A 125 18.63 -15.34 11.16
C GLU A 125 17.94 -16.69 11.39
N GLY A 126 18.72 -17.77 11.21
CA GLY A 126 18.31 -19.15 11.52
C GLY A 126 17.08 -19.62 10.76
N ALA A 127 16.12 -20.20 11.50
CA ALA A 127 14.93 -20.87 10.96
C ALA A 127 14.05 -20.00 10.05
N PHE A 128 14.11 -18.67 10.17
CA PHE A 128 13.33 -17.77 9.30
C PHE A 128 13.86 -17.73 7.86
N LYS A 129 15.17 -17.91 7.67
CA LYS A 129 15.76 -17.97 6.33
C LYS A 129 15.35 -19.26 5.62
N ASP A 130 15.41 -20.38 6.32
CA ASP A 130 14.98 -21.68 5.77
C ASP A 130 13.48 -21.69 5.46
N PHE A 131 12.67 -21.01 6.28
CA PHE A 131 11.24 -20.86 6.06
C PHE A 131 10.90 -20.11 4.76
N LEU A 132 11.65 -19.04 4.43
CA LEU A 132 11.46 -18.29 3.17
C LEU A 132 11.67 -19.16 1.93
N GLU A 133 12.60 -20.09 1.99
CA GLU A 133 12.94 -21.00 0.89
C GLU A 133 11.85 -22.05 0.63
N THR A 134 10.87 -22.21 1.54
CA THR A 134 9.74 -23.12 1.35
C THR A 134 8.65 -22.57 0.43
N TYR A 135 8.64 -21.25 0.18
CA TYR A 135 7.65 -20.60 -0.67
C TYR A 135 8.12 -20.46 -2.13
N PRO A 136 7.22 -20.47 -3.11
CA PRO A 136 7.57 -20.21 -4.50
C PRO A 136 8.27 -18.86 -4.65
N LYS A 137 9.39 -18.84 -5.39
CA LYS A 137 10.14 -17.60 -5.68
C LYS A 137 9.54 -16.86 -6.88
N ASP A 138 9.54 -15.54 -6.80
CA ASP A 138 9.13 -14.64 -7.87
C ASP A 138 10.18 -13.54 -8.02
N GLU A 139 10.92 -13.58 -9.14
CA GLU A 139 12.06 -12.69 -9.44
C GLU A 139 11.65 -11.51 -10.33
N THR A 140 10.35 -11.21 -10.38
CA THR A 140 9.83 -10.15 -11.25
C THR A 140 10.37 -8.77 -10.88
N GLU A 141 10.72 -8.00 -11.90
CA GLU A 141 11.06 -6.58 -11.80
C GLU A 141 9.87 -5.69 -12.22
N ASP A 142 8.72 -6.28 -12.56
CA ASP A 142 7.56 -5.53 -13.05
C ASP A 142 7.02 -4.59 -11.98
N VAL A 143 7.21 -3.29 -12.19
CA VAL A 143 6.71 -2.21 -11.32
C VAL A 143 5.27 -1.81 -11.63
N ARG A 144 4.57 -2.49 -12.55
CA ARG A 144 3.14 -2.22 -12.79
C ARG A 144 2.34 -2.46 -11.51
N GLY A 145 1.58 -1.44 -11.13
CA GLY A 145 0.80 -1.45 -9.89
C GLY A 145 1.66 -1.31 -8.65
N ILE A 146 2.72 -0.51 -8.71
CA ILE A 146 3.64 -0.28 -7.59
C ILE A 146 2.95 0.34 -6.36
N ASN A 147 1.82 1.02 -6.55
CA ASN A 147 1.12 1.77 -5.51
C ASN A 147 0.53 0.93 -4.37
N PHE A 148 0.55 -0.41 -4.42
CA PHE A 148 0.09 -1.23 -3.30
C PHE A 148 0.83 -0.91 -1.99
N VAL A 149 2.09 -0.50 -2.06
CA VAL A 149 2.87 -0.10 -0.87
C VAL A 149 2.31 1.14 -0.19
N SER A 150 1.61 2.01 -0.92
CA SER A 150 0.97 3.20 -0.36
C SER A 150 -0.18 2.85 0.58
N MET A 151 -0.74 1.64 0.51
CA MET A 151 -1.78 1.17 1.44
C MET A 151 -1.23 0.98 2.85
N LEU A 152 0.06 0.65 2.97
CA LEU A 152 0.70 0.21 4.22
C LEU A 152 0.80 1.32 5.28
N LYS A 153 0.70 2.59 4.89
CA LYS A 153 0.65 3.69 5.85
C LYS A 153 -0.72 3.85 6.52
N HIS A 154 -1.77 3.21 5.99
CA HIS A 154 -3.13 3.34 6.51
C HIS A 154 -3.41 2.27 7.57
N LYS A 155 -3.86 2.70 8.75
CA LYS A 155 -4.07 1.79 9.90
C LYS A 155 -5.19 0.77 9.65
N ASP A 156 -6.25 1.21 9.01
CA ASP A 156 -7.41 0.39 8.64
C ASP A 156 -7.06 -0.68 7.60
N PHE A 157 -6.09 -0.44 6.72
CA PHE A 157 -5.61 -1.44 5.76
C PHE A 157 -5.25 -2.77 6.43
N TYR A 158 -4.68 -2.77 7.63
CA TYR A 158 -4.25 -3.99 8.31
C TYR A 158 -5.39 -4.97 8.66
N PHE A 159 -6.66 -4.53 8.58
CA PHE A 159 -7.82 -5.43 8.61
C PHE A 159 -7.80 -6.46 7.46
N TYR A 160 -7.08 -6.18 6.37
CA TYR A 160 -6.84 -7.09 5.25
C TYR A 160 -6.41 -8.49 5.73
N TYR A 161 -5.56 -8.55 6.75
CA TYR A 161 -4.98 -9.81 7.24
C TYR A 161 -5.92 -10.67 8.10
N ASN A 162 -7.17 -10.25 8.31
CA ASN A 162 -8.16 -11.06 9.03
C ASN A 162 -8.68 -12.27 8.25
N ARG A 163 -8.39 -12.36 6.95
CA ARG A 163 -8.73 -13.50 6.09
C ARG A 163 -7.52 -13.92 5.26
N PRO A 164 -6.45 -14.45 5.87
CA PRO A 164 -5.21 -14.77 5.15
C PRO A 164 -5.47 -15.80 4.04
N ASN A 165 -4.69 -15.71 2.96
CA ASN A 165 -4.71 -16.66 1.86
C ASN A 165 -3.28 -17.10 1.51
N GLU A 166 -2.81 -18.14 2.19
CA GLU A 166 -1.45 -18.67 2.02
C GLU A 166 -1.20 -19.25 0.62
N SER A 167 -2.25 -19.66 -0.11
CA SER A 167 -2.11 -20.30 -1.43
C SER A 167 -1.54 -19.40 -2.51
N ILE A 168 -1.56 -18.08 -2.30
CA ILE A 168 -1.05 -17.07 -3.25
C ILE A 168 0.21 -16.36 -2.73
N VAL A 169 0.78 -16.82 -1.61
CA VAL A 169 1.99 -16.24 -1.03
C VAL A 169 3.21 -16.68 -1.82
N LYS A 170 4.13 -15.73 -2.06
CA LYS A 170 5.38 -15.95 -2.77
C LYS A 170 6.52 -15.19 -2.11
N ASN A 171 7.73 -15.70 -2.27
CA ASN A 171 8.93 -14.96 -1.95
C ASN A 171 9.30 -14.05 -3.14
N TYR A 172 8.86 -12.79 -3.08
CA TYR A 172 9.15 -11.78 -4.11
C TYR A 172 10.55 -11.19 -3.93
N VAL A 173 11.57 -11.94 -4.34
CA VAL A 173 12.98 -11.71 -4.00
C VAL A 173 13.42 -10.26 -4.27
N LYS A 174 13.18 -9.75 -5.48
CA LYS A 174 13.59 -8.39 -5.85
C LYS A 174 12.83 -7.31 -5.09
N TYR A 175 11.51 -7.47 -4.94
CA TYR A 175 10.70 -6.56 -4.13
C TYR A 175 11.15 -6.51 -2.66
N PHE A 176 11.63 -7.63 -2.12
CA PHE A 176 12.06 -7.72 -0.72
C PHE A 176 13.46 -7.12 -0.51
N GLN A 177 14.32 -7.15 -1.53
CA GLN A 177 15.75 -6.85 -1.40
C GLN A 177 16.20 -5.56 -2.11
N GLU A 178 15.51 -5.13 -3.17
CA GLU A 178 15.95 -4.04 -4.04
C GLU A 178 15.17 -2.72 -3.79
N TYR A 179 15.74 -1.61 -4.30
CA TYR A 179 15.20 -0.25 -4.15
C TYR A 179 14.19 0.10 -5.25
N MET A 180 13.13 -0.71 -5.39
CA MET A 180 12.18 -0.61 -6.52
C MET A 180 11.20 0.58 -6.40
N PHE A 181 11.07 1.22 -5.25
CA PHE A 181 10.00 2.16 -4.94
C PHE A 181 10.46 3.62 -4.95
N LYS A 182 10.81 4.13 -6.13
CA LYS A 182 11.39 5.49 -6.29
C LYS A 182 12.68 5.66 -5.48
N GLY A 183 13.56 4.66 -5.56
CA GLY A 183 14.83 4.61 -4.83
C GLY A 183 14.71 4.19 -3.36
N LYS A 184 13.51 3.80 -2.91
CA LYS A 184 13.25 3.26 -1.57
C LYS A 184 13.08 1.74 -1.62
N SER A 185 13.36 1.10 -0.49
CA SER A 185 13.13 -0.32 -0.26
C SER A 185 11.69 -0.56 0.22
N LEU A 186 11.22 -1.81 0.21
CA LEU A 186 9.93 -2.16 0.80
C LEU A 186 9.87 -1.86 2.31
N TYR A 187 11.03 -1.89 2.99
CA TYR A 187 11.15 -1.59 4.42
C TYR A 187 10.64 -0.19 4.73
N ASP A 188 10.92 0.80 3.88
CA ASP A 188 10.51 2.20 4.06
C ASP A 188 8.99 2.40 4.13
N PHE A 189 8.22 1.43 3.61
CA PHE A 189 6.75 1.44 3.66
C PHE A 189 6.21 0.49 4.73
N TRP A 190 6.85 -0.66 4.92
CA TRP A 190 6.44 -1.68 5.88
C TRP A 190 6.72 -1.29 7.33
N ALA A 191 7.88 -0.68 7.59
CA ALA A 191 8.38 -0.32 8.91
C ALA A 191 7.78 0.99 9.42
N ASN A 192 6.49 0.95 9.79
CA ASN A 192 5.76 2.12 10.26
C ASN A 192 4.94 1.83 11.53
N THR A 193 4.50 2.88 12.23
CA THR A 193 3.79 2.78 13.51
C THR A 193 2.35 2.26 13.40
N ASN A 194 1.79 2.21 12.19
CA ASN A 194 0.47 1.64 11.95
C ASN A 194 0.54 0.12 11.72
N ASN A 195 1.73 -0.42 11.43
CA ASN A 195 1.97 -1.83 11.19
C ASN A 195 2.22 -2.61 12.48
N SER A 196 1.17 -3.21 13.04
CA SER A 196 1.29 -4.02 14.25
C SER A 196 2.22 -5.24 14.10
N MET A 197 2.29 -5.86 12.92
CA MET A 197 3.19 -7.01 12.68
C MET A 197 4.65 -6.58 12.74
N PHE A 198 4.99 -5.47 12.09
CA PHE A 198 6.35 -4.91 12.17
C PHE A 198 6.70 -4.52 13.61
N LEU A 199 5.81 -3.81 14.32
CA LEU A 199 6.05 -3.40 15.70
C LEU A 199 6.27 -4.60 16.63
N MET A 200 5.53 -5.69 16.43
CA MET A 200 5.72 -6.94 17.18
C MET A 200 7.08 -7.56 16.88
N THR A 201 7.45 -7.67 15.60
CA THR A 201 8.75 -8.20 15.17
C THR A 201 9.90 -7.38 15.70
N TRP A 202 9.80 -6.06 15.64
CA TRP A 202 10.79 -5.14 16.22
C TRP A 202 10.89 -5.32 17.73
N ALA A 203 9.76 -5.40 18.46
CA ALA A 203 9.78 -5.60 19.91
C ALA A 203 10.40 -6.96 20.30
N VAL A 204 10.16 -8.02 19.52
CA VAL A 204 10.79 -9.34 19.71
C VAL A 204 12.29 -9.25 19.47
N ALA A 205 12.72 -8.67 18.36
CA ALA A 205 14.14 -8.52 18.00
C ALA A 205 14.92 -7.70 19.05
N GLU A 206 14.28 -6.67 19.62
CA GLU A 206 14.85 -5.81 20.66
C GLU A 206 14.80 -6.40 22.08
N GLY A 207 14.24 -7.60 22.25
CA GLY A 207 14.03 -8.20 23.58
C GLY A 207 13.03 -7.45 24.46
N LYS A 208 12.21 -6.57 23.87
CA LYS A 208 11.17 -5.76 24.53
C LYS A 208 9.82 -6.47 24.61
N PHE A 209 9.67 -7.61 23.94
CA PHE A 209 8.41 -8.37 23.92
C PHE A 209 8.20 -9.17 25.21
N ASN A 210 7.14 -8.86 25.96
CA ASN A 210 6.77 -9.58 27.18
C ASN A 210 5.87 -10.78 26.88
N THR A 211 6.48 -11.95 26.63
CA THR A 211 5.76 -13.19 26.29
C THR A 211 4.76 -13.63 27.37
N LYS A 212 5.05 -13.38 28.66
CA LYS A 212 4.14 -13.77 29.75
C LYS A 212 2.84 -12.96 29.72
N GLU A 213 2.97 -11.65 29.52
CA GLU A 213 1.83 -10.74 29.45
C GLU A 213 0.99 -11.02 28.21
N TYR A 214 1.61 -11.24 27.05
CA TYR A 214 0.91 -11.64 25.83
C TYR A 214 0.09 -12.91 26.02
N ASN A 215 0.70 -13.97 26.56
CA ASN A 215 -0.01 -15.25 26.79
C ASN A 215 -1.19 -15.07 27.77
N THR A 216 -1.03 -14.23 28.80
CA THR A 216 -2.10 -13.91 29.75
C THR A 216 -3.25 -13.17 29.06
N ALA A 217 -2.95 -12.19 28.22
CA ALA A 217 -3.97 -11.46 27.46
C ALA A 217 -4.71 -12.39 26.48
N LYS A 218 -3.97 -13.21 25.73
CA LYS A 218 -4.54 -14.18 24.79
C LYS A 218 -5.50 -15.16 25.46
N GLN A 219 -5.15 -15.67 26.65
CA GLN A 219 -6.05 -16.56 27.41
C GLN A 219 -7.33 -15.86 27.87
N LYS A 220 -7.27 -14.57 28.23
CA LYS A 220 -8.46 -13.80 28.62
C LYS A 220 -9.42 -13.57 27.45
N ASP A 221 -8.91 -13.39 26.24
CA ASP A 221 -9.73 -13.17 25.04
C ASP A 221 -10.30 -14.49 24.48
N LEU A 222 -9.54 -15.59 24.51
CA LEU A 222 -10.01 -16.91 24.07
C LEU A 222 -10.94 -17.60 25.10
N GLY A 223 -10.99 -17.10 26.33
CA GLY A 223 -11.86 -17.58 27.40
C GLY A 223 -13.25 -16.92 27.43
N LYS A 224 -13.60 -16.14 26.39
CA LYS A 224 -14.93 -15.56 26.13
C LYS A 224 -15.52 -16.17 24.87
#